data_AF-A0A024TAN0-F1
#
_entry.id   AF-A0A024TAN0-F1
#
_cell.length_a   1.000
_cell.length_b   1.000
_cell.length_c   1.000
_cell.angle_alpha   90.00
_cell.angle_beta   90.00
_cell.angle_gamma   90.00
#
_symmetry.space_group_name_H-M   'P 1'
#
loop_
_entity.id
_entity.type
_entity.pdbx_description
1 polymer ?
#
loop_
_entity_poly.entity_id
_entity_poly.type
_entity_poly.pdbx_seq_one_letter_code
_entity_poly.pdbx_strand_id
1 'polypeptide(L)'
;MCASEAVASCARVGKFMAAKEVATQAAIQASDDGCVKVEFQNAHFSWSHEGSCSTSITSPVPMTLKDITLTLVPKTLTIVVGPVGSGKSSLVSAILGEIHQVGGTRTVAGRVAYANQEAWIQHATLQNNILFTADMHADKYDRVLSACQLKPDLAMLPDGDQTEIGERGINLSGGQKARVSLARAMYRSDAADLILLDDPLSALDVHVAGAVFRECVQGMLQDKTVVLVLNSHYHFLPHADRVVVMEDGAIVGDGSFDSIKDAFPHLMSSSDKVDASPPTHAATQPTVSAQVKGGELMTKEERRVGNVMFATYASYFSASGWNQWLVVAAIAAAYTLSQADLTMADWFMGYWAKHPGNNGSSTVTYVVLAAMAMVLVWGRSLFVLLS
;
A
#
# COMPACT_ATOMS: atom_id res chain seq x y z
N MET A 1 -30.54 34.60 15.18
CA MET A 1 -29.53 33.53 15.11
C MET A 1 -29.75 32.63 13.90
N CYS A 2 -30.93 32.04 13.73
CA CYS A 2 -31.22 31.14 12.60
C CYS A 2 -31.14 31.80 11.20
N ALA A 3 -31.57 33.07 11.06
CA ALA A 3 -31.55 33.75 9.76
C ALA A 3 -30.12 34.06 9.27
N SER A 4 -29.22 34.49 10.17
CA SER A 4 -27.82 34.74 9.83
C SER A 4 -27.07 33.46 9.49
N GLU A 5 -27.36 32.35 10.19
CA GLU A 5 -26.79 31.03 9.90
C GLU A 5 -27.27 30.49 8.55
N ALA A 6 -28.56 30.65 8.24
CA ALA A 6 -29.12 30.27 6.94
C ALA A 6 -28.47 31.06 5.79
N VAL A 7 -28.31 32.38 5.92
CA VAL A 7 -27.66 33.22 4.91
C VAL A 7 -26.20 32.81 4.71
N ALA A 8 -25.46 32.55 5.79
CA ALA A 8 -24.08 32.07 5.70
C ALA A 8 -23.99 30.69 5.03
N SER A 9 -24.97 29.81 5.29
CA SER A 9 -25.06 28.50 4.64
C SER A 9 -25.34 28.63 3.14
N CYS A 10 -26.32 29.44 2.75
CA CYS A 10 -26.62 29.71 1.34
C CYS A 10 -25.43 30.34 0.61
N ALA A 11 -24.68 31.24 1.27
CA ALA A 11 -23.47 31.82 0.69
C ALA A 11 -22.38 30.77 0.45
N ARG A 12 -22.19 29.81 1.38
CA ARG A 12 -21.25 28.69 1.19
C ARG A 12 -21.67 27.77 0.06
N VAL A 13 -22.95 27.39 0.00
CA VAL A 13 -23.50 26.57 -1.08
C VAL A 13 -23.36 27.30 -2.42
N GLY A 14 -23.70 28.59 -2.47
CA GLY A 14 -23.54 29.42 -3.67
C GLY A 14 -22.08 29.48 -4.14
N LYS A 15 -21.14 29.67 -3.21
CA LYS A 15 -19.69 29.64 -3.52
C LYS A 15 -19.25 28.28 -4.06
N PHE A 16 -19.77 27.18 -3.49
CA PHE A 16 -19.46 25.82 -3.94
C PHE A 16 -20.02 25.57 -5.35
N MET A 17 -21.28 25.93 -5.61
CA MET A 17 -21.90 25.79 -6.92
C MET A 17 -21.25 26.68 -8.00
N ALA A 18 -20.62 27.79 -7.60
CA ALA A 18 -19.85 28.65 -8.48
C ALA A 18 -18.37 28.26 -8.61
N ALA A 19 -17.92 27.18 -7.96
CA ALA A 19 -16.56 26.70 -8.11
C ALA A 19 -16.31 26.24 -9.56
N LYS A 20 -15.07 26.39 -10.02
CA LYS A 20 -14.68 25.95 -11.37
C LYS A 20 -14.89 24.44 -11.46
N GLU A 21 -15.72 24.00 -12.40
CA GLU A 21 -15.85 22.58 -12.71
C GLU A 21 -14.48 22.04 -13.13
N VAL A 22 -14.21 20.78 -12.78
CA VAL A 22 -13.05 20.08 -13.32
C VAL A 22 -13.29 20.05 -14.83
N ALA A 23 -12.58 20.91 -15.56
CA ALA A 23 -12.58 20.89 -17.01
C ALA A 23 -12.26 19.45 -17.38
N THR A 24 -13.23 18.74 -17.96
CA THR A 24 -13.05 17.36 -18.38
C THR A 24 -12.00 17.38 -19.49
N GLN A 25 -10.72 17.32 -19.10
CA GLN A 25 -9.61 17.39 -20.03
C GLN A 25 -9.81 16.26 -21.02
N ALA A 26 -10.13 16.60 -22.27
CA ALA A 26 -10.54 15.69 -23.35
C ALA A 26 -11.08 14.37 -22.78
N ALA A 27 -12.36 14.40 -22.34
CA ALA A 27 -13.08 13.20 -21.93
C ALA A 27 -12.70 12.05 -22.86
N ILE A 28 -12.40 10.88 -22.29
CA ILE A 28 -11.97 9.73 -23.08
C ILE A 28 -12.98 9.57 -24.22
N GLN A 29 -12.49 9.80 -25.45
CA GLN A 29 -13.38 9.90 -26.59
C GLN A 29 -13.99 8.52 -26.82
N ALA A 30 -15.30 8.46 -27.00
CA ALA A 30 -15.93 7.23 -27.45
C ALA A 30 -15.31 6.86 -28.81
N SER A 31 -14.79 5.65 -28.92
CA SER A 31 -14.30 5.11 -30.19
C SER A 31 -15.49 4.46 -30.90
N ASP A 32 -15.92 5.03 -32.02
CA ASP A 32 -16.99 4.45 -32.84
C ASP A 32 -16.59 3.10 -33.47
N ASP A 33 -15.28 2.89 -33.66
CA ASP A 33 -14.72 1.68 -34.28
C ASP A 33 -14.39 0.57 -33.27
N GLY A 34 -14.65 0.79 -31.97
CA GLY A 34 -14.27 -0.14 -30.89
C GLY A 34 -12.76 -0.32 -30.71
N CYS A 35 -11.95 0.50 -31.37
CA CYS A 35 -10.50 0.47 -31.29
C CYS A 35 -10.04 1.39 -30.15
N VAL A 36 -9.37 0.83 -29.14
CA VAL A 36 -8.71 1.61 -28.10
C VAL A 36 -7.48 2.32 -28.66
N LYS A 37 -7.36 3.62 -28.38
CA LYS A 37 -6.16 4.39 -28.71
C LYS A 37 -5.68 5.14 -27.47
N VAL A 38 -4.46 4.85 -27.03
CA VAL A 38 -3.79 5.56 -25.93
C VAL A 38 -2.41 5.97 -26.41
N GLU A 39 -2.21 7.28 -26.59
CA GLU A 39 -0.98 7.86 -27.15
C GLU A 39 -0.64 9.17 -26.44
N PHE A 40 0.54 9.21 -25.82
CA PHE A 40 1.17 10.38 -25.23
C PHE A 40 2.44 10.72 -26.03
N GLN A 41 2.64 11.99 -26.35
CA GLN A 41 3.87 12.47 -27.00
C GLN A 41 4.40 13.66 -26.21
N ASN A 42 5.62 13.51 -25.65
CA ASN A 42 6.28 14.50 -24.79
C ASN A 42 5.33 15.14 -23.77
N ALA A 43 4.46 14.33 -23.16
CA ALA A 43 3.39 14.80 -22.31
C ALA A 43 3.91 15.07 -20.90
N HIS A 44 3.51 16.21 -20.34
CA HIS A 44 3.85 16.62 -18.97
C HIS A 44 2.59 16.76 -18.15
N PHE A 45 2.59 16.26 -16.92
CA PHE A 45 1.43 16.29 -16.04
C PHE A 45 1.77 16.78 -14.62
N SER A 46 0.83 17.48 -14.00
CA SER A 46 0.97 17.96 -12.62
C SER A 46 -0.37 17.89 -11.87
N TRP A 47 -0.32 17.48 -10.60
CA TRP A 47 -1.47 17.54 -9.69
C TRP A 47 -1.79 18.98 -9.26
N SER A 48 -0.81 19.88 -9.26
CA SER A 48 -1.03 21.28 -8.90
C SER A 48 -1.58 22.07 -10.08
N HIS A 49 -2.72 22.71 -9.88
CA HIS A 49 -3.27 23.70 -10.81
C HIS A 49 -2.46 25.00 -10.66
N GLU A 50 -2.28 25.77 -11.73
CA GLU A 50 -1.59 27.08 -11.75
C GLU A 50 -2.15 28.14 -10.76
N GLY A 51 -3.18 27.81 -9.96
CA GLY A 51 -3.76 28.68 -8.93
C GLY A 51 -3.44 28.28 -7.48
N SER A 52 -2.76 27.15 -7.21
CA SER A 52 -2.37 26.77 -5.85
C SER A 52 -0.96 27.26 -5.54
N CYS A 53 -0.89 28.49 -5.01
CA CYS A 53 0.21 29.02 -4.18
C CYS A 53 1.66 28.80 -4.67
N SER A 54 2.16 29.73 -5.48
CA SER A 54 3.35 30.49 -5.05
C SER A 54 3.30 31.91 -5.63
N THR A 55 3.20 32.91 -4.76
CA THR A 55 3.38 34.34 -5.07
C THR A 55 4.87 34.68 -5.27
N SER A 56 5.62 33.79 -5.90
CA SER A 56 7.04 33.97 -6.23
C SER A 56 7.22 33.70 -7.72
N ILE A 57 7.70 34.72 -8.42
CA ILE A 57 7.77 34.86 -9.89
C ILE A 57 8.71 33.84 -10.59
N THR A 58 9.23 32.80 -9.92
CA THR A 58 10.31 31.97 -10.52
C THR A 58 10.40 30.53 -10.02
N SER A 59 9.30 29.86 -9.71
CA SER A 59 9.32 28.43 -9.38
C SER A 59 8.52 27.66 -10.42
N PRO A 60 9.13 26.77 -11.25
CA PRO A 60 8.36 25.94 -12.16
C PRO A 60 7.38 25.06 -11.35
N VAL A 61 6.14 24.94 -11.84
CA VAL A 61 5.13 24.07 -11.25
C VAL A 61 5.74 22.66 -11.10
N PRO A 62 5.68 22.03 -9.92
CA PRO A 62 6.28 20.72 -9.72
C PRO A 62 5.61 19.71 -10.66
N MET A 63 6.37 19.25 -11.66
CA MET A 63 5.90 18.25 -12.61
C MET A 63 5.89 16.88 -11.94
N THR A 64 4.72 16.26 -11.89
CA THR A 64 4.54 14.89 -11.40
C THR A 64 5.01 13.88 -12.44
N LEU A 65 4.68 14.12 -13.71
CA LEU A 65 5.14 13.32 -14.84
C LEU A 65 5.82 14.21 -15.88
N LYS A 66 6.95 13.75 -16.43
CA LYS A 66 7.84 14.52 -17.30
C LYS A 66 8.16 13.73 -18.55
N ASP A 67 8.07 14.39 -19.71
CA ASP A 67 8.49 13.87 -21.01
C ASP A 67 7.91 12.48 -21.32
N ILE A 68 6.65 12.25 -20.98
CA ILE A 68 6.02 10.95 -21.19
C ILE A 68 5.69 10.76 -22.66
N THR A 69 6.39 9.82 -23.29
CA THR A 69 6.08 9.32 -24.63
C THR A 69 5.71 7.85 -24.51
N LEU A 70 4.44 7.53 -24.75
CA LEU A 70 3.87 6.19 -24.57
C LEU A 70 2.78 5.96 -25.60
N THR A 71 2.81 4.82 -26.27
CA THR A 71 1.72 4.37 -27.16
C THR A 71 1.35 2.95 -26.80
N LEU A 72 0.12 2.71 -26.35
CA LEU A 72 -0.31 1.35 -26.01
C LEU A 72 -0.69 0.58 -27.27
N VAL A 73 -0.22 -0.67 -27.36
CA VAL A 73 -0.57 -1.57 -28.46
C VAL A 73 -1.88 -2.28 -28.10
N PRO A 74 -2.91 -2.25 -28.95
CA PRO A 74 -4.17 -2.96 -28.68
C PRO A 74 -3.95 -4.46 -28.46
N LYS A 75 -4.75 -5.06 -27.57
CA LYS A 75 -4.73 -6.50 -27.25
C LYS A 75 -3.38 -7.01 -26.74
N THR A 76 -2.70 -6.20 -25.94
CA THR A 76 -1.44 -6.58 -25.28
C THR A 76 -1.51 -6.31 -23.79
N LEU A 77 -0.74 -7.08 -23.02
CA LEU A 77 -0.47 -6.85 -21.61
C LEU A 77 0.80 -5.98 -21.47
N THR A 78 0.59 -4.72 -21.07
CA THR A 78 1.66 -3.82 -20.68
C THR A 78 1.75 -3.77 -19.16
N ILE A 79 2.90 -4.16 -18.59
CA ILE A 79 3.14 -4.04 -17.14
C ILE A 79 3.99 -2.80 -16.85
N VAL A 80 3.54 -1.96 -15.91
CA VAL A 80 4.25 -0.76 -15.47
C VAL A 80 4.89 -1.02 -14.10
N VAL A 81 6.20 -0.86 -14.01
CA VAL A 81 7.00 -1.08 -12.80
C VAL A 81 7.89 0.10 -12.47
N GLY A 82 8.42 0.13 -11.25
CA GLY A 82 9.31 1.18 -10.76
C GLY A 82 9.17 1.37 -9.25
N PRO A 83 10.10 2.11 -8.62
CA PRO A 83 10.06 2.34 -7.18
C PRO A 83 8.79 3.07 -6.73
N VAL A 84 8.50 3.03 -5.43
CA VAL A 84 7.40 3.79 -4.83
C VAL A 84 7.67 5.28 -5.06
N GLY A 85 6.64 6.02 -5.50
CA GLY A 85 6.77 7.45 -5.82
C GLY A 85 7.26 7.76 -7.23
N SER A 86 7.56 6.76 -8.07
CA SER A 86 8.03 6.99 -9.44
C SER A 86 6.97 7.54 -10.43
N GLY A 87 5.71 7.62 -10.00
CA GLY A 87 4.61 8.18 -10.81
C GLY A 87 3.72 7.17 -11.53
N LYS A 88 3.77 5.87 -11.19
CA LYS A 88 2.96 4.81 -11.85
C LYS A 88 1.45 5.05 -11.75
N SER A 89 0.92 5.26 -10.55
CA SER A 89 -0.50 5.59 -10.36
C SER A 89 -0.86 6.94 -11.00
N SER A 90 0.06 7.91 -10.98
CA SER A 90 -0.11 9.18 -11.71
C SER A 90 -0.19 8.96 -13.23
N LEU A 91 0.52 7.98 -13.80
CA LEU A 91 0.42 7.61 -15.22
C LEU A 91 -0.96 7.03 -15.53
N VAL A 92 -1.50 6.18 -14.65
CA VAL A 92 -2.87 5.66 -14.76
C VAL A 92 -3.89 6.79 -14.69
N SER A 93 -3.76 7.72 -13.74
CA SER A 93 -4.60 8.92 -13.66
C SER A 93 -4.44 9.84 -14.88
N ALA A 94 -3.26 9.91 -15.50
CA ALA A 94 -3.05 10.62 -16.77
C ALA A 94 -3.80 9.97 -17.93
N ILE A 95 -3.87 8.63 -17.98
CA ILE A 95 -4.71 7.92 -18.94
C ILE A 95 -6.18 8.21 -18.69
N LEU A 96 -6.64 8.18 -17.42
CA LEU A 96 -8.01 8.49 -17.05
C LEU A 96 -8.41 9.97 -17.26
N GLY A 97 -7.43 10.87 -17.33
CA GLY A 97 -7.65 12.31 -17.48
C GLY A 97 -7.93 13.03 -16.16
N GLU A 98 -7.51 12.46 -15.03
CA GLU A 98 -7.71 13.00 -13.67
C GLU A 98 -6.61 13.98 -13.24
N ILE A 99 -5.42 13.88 -13.83
CA ILE A 99 -4.28 14.78 -13.59
C ILE A 99 -4.15 15.80 -14.72
N HIS A 100 -3.78 17.04 -14.38
CA HIS A 100 -3.71 18.10 -15.37
C HIS A 100 -2.53 17.94 -16.32
N GLN A 101 -2.82 17.89 -17.62
CA GLN A 101 -1.81 18.05 -18.66
C GLN A 101 -1.31 19.50 -18.71
N VAL A 102 0.00 19.68 -18.57
CA VAL A 102 0.70 20.98 -18.61
C VAL A 102 1.38 21.21 -19.97
N GLY A 103 1.77 20.13 -20.66
CA GLY A 103 2.44 20.21 -21.96
C GLY A 103 2.33 18.91 -22.76
N GLY A 104 2.80 18.95 -24.01
CA GLY A 104 2.77 17.81 -24.95
C GLY A 104 1.38 17.51 -25.51
N THR A 105 1.16 16.26 -25.94
CA THR A 105 -0.15 15.79 -26.43
C THR A 105 -0.62 14.53 -25.71
N ARG A 106 -1.91 14.47 -25.40
CA ARG A 106 -2.61 13.31 -24.84
C ARG A 106 -3.78 12.92 -25.74
N THR A 107 -3.78 11.69 -26.25
CA THR A 107 -4.90 11.11 -26.99
C THR A 107 -5.33 9.82 -26.31
N VAL A 108 -6.56 9.79 -25.77
CA VAL A 108 -7.15 8.60 -25.16
C VAL A 108 -8.57 8.42 -25.70
N ALA A 109 -8.83 7.28 -26.33
CA ALA A 109 -10.13 6.90 -26.86
C ALA A 109 -10.46 5.43 -26.55
N GLY A 110 -11.72 5.15 -26.22
CA GLY A 110 -12.22 3.82 -25.86
C GLY A 110 -12.86 3.75 -24.46
N ARG A 111 -13.59 2.68 -24.18
CA ARG A 111 -14.21 2.45 -22.87
C ARG A 111 -13.19 1.85 -21.91
N VAL A 112 -13.10 2.40 -20.70
CA VAL A 112 -12.11 1.98 -19.69
C VAL A 112 -12.80 1.27 -18.53
N ALA A 113 -12.27 0.12 -18.12
CA ALA A 113 -12.53 -0.46 -16.80
C ALA A 113 -11.29 -0.25 -15.92
N TYR A 114 -11.50 0.14 -14.66
CA TYR A 114 -10.43 0.51 -13.75
C TYR A 114 -10.57 -0.20 -12.40
N ALA A 115 -9.47 -0.81 -11.94
CA ALA A 115 -9.30 -1.28 -10.57
C ALA A 115 -8.26 -0.40 -9.88
N ASN A 116 -8.70 0.34 -8.85
CA ASN A 116 -7.87 1.28 -8.10
C ASN A 116 -6.95 0.56 -7.10
N GLN A 117 -5.78 1.14 -6.83
CA GLN A 117 -4.82 0.71 -5.81
C GLN A 117 -5.45 0.66 -4.42
N GLU A 118 -6.19 1.71 -4.03
CA GLU A 118 -7.00 1.67 -2.82
C GLU A 118 -8.42 1.21 -3.16
N ALA A 119 -8.71 -0.06 -2.86
CA ALA A 119 -9.99 -0.67 -3.15
C ALA A 119 -11.12 -0.03 -2.32
N TRP A 120 -11.94 0.78 -2.98
CA TRP A 120 -13.15 1.34 -2.41
C TRP A 120 -14.35 0.41 -2.56
N ILE A 121 -15.09 0.23 -1.46
CA ILE A 121 -16.27 -0.63 -1.35
C ILE A 121 -17.45 0.22 -0.89
N GLN A 122 -18.54 0.14 -1.64
CA GLN A 122 -19.79 0.83 -1.35
C GLN A 122 -20.54 0.13 -0.21
N HIS A 123 -21.28 0.91 0.59
CA HIS A 123 -22.25 0.40 1.56
C HIS A 123 -23.44 -0.24 0.86
N ALA A 124 -23.27 -1.50 0.47
CA ALA A 124 -24.23 -2.31 -0.27
C ALA A 124 -23.87 -3.80 -0.11
N THR A 125 -24.64 -4.69 -0.73
CA THR A 125 -24.26 -6.12 -0.82
C THR A 125 -22.95 -6.29 -1.59
N LEU A 126 -22.25 -7.40 -1.35
CA LEU A 126 -21.03 -7.73 -2.10
C LEU A 126 -21.34 -7.88 -3.61
N GLN A 127 -22.48 -8.49 -3.95
CA GLN A 127 -22.94 -8.59 -5.32
C GLN A 127 -23.10 -7.21 -5.98
N ASN A 128 -23.76 -6.26 -5.32
CA ASN A 128 -23.93 -4.89 -5.86
C ASN A 128 -22.60 -4.15 -5.97
N ASN A 129 -21.63 -4.46 -5.11
CA ASN A 129 -20.28 -3.92 -5.25
C ASN A 129 -19.58 -4.40 -6.54
N ILE A 130 -19.85 -5.61 -7.02
CA ILE A 130 -19.26 -6.16 -8.25
C ILE A 130 -20.06 -5.72 -9.49
N LEU A 131 -21.39 -5.85 -9.46
CA LEU A 131 -22.26 -5.52 -10.59
C LEU A 131 -22.35 -4.01 -10.83
N PHE A 132 -22.38 -3.25 -9.73
CA PHE A 132 -22.66 -1.82 -9.73
C PHE A 132 -23.96 -1.53 -10.48
N THR A 133 -23.90 -0.83 -11.62
CA THR A 133 -25.07 -0.52 -12.47
C THR A 133 -25.29 -1.51 -13.62
N ALA A 134 -24.59 -2.65 -13.65
CA ALA A 134 -24.78 -3.65 -14.71
C ALA A 134 -25.84 -4.68 -14.33
N ASP A 135 -26.51 -5.21 -15.35
CA ASP A 135 -27.39 -6.35 -15.20
C ASP A 135 -26.61 -7.60 -14.77
N MET A 136 -27.25 -8.44 -13.96
CA MET A 136 -26.71 -9.68 -13.44
C MET A 136 -26.77 -10.80 -14.50
N HIS A 137 -25.61 -11.33 -14.86
CA HIS A 137 -25.46 -12.50 -15.72
C HIS A 137 -24.78 -13.62 -14.93
N ALA A 138 -25.55 -14.63 -14.52
CA ALA A 138 -25.12 -15.65 -13.57
C ALA A 138 -23.81 -16.37 -13.97
N ASP A 139 -23.70 -16.86 -15.21
CA ASP A 139 -22.51 -17.60 -15.66
C ASP A 139 -21.26 -16.72 -15.70
N LYS A 140 -21.42 -15.46 -16.10
CA LYS A 140 -20.34 -14.48 -16.13
C LYS A 140 -19.92 -14.10 -14.72
N TYR A 141 -20.88 -13.87 -13.84
CA TYR A 141 -20.64 -13.53 -12.45
C TYR A 141 -19.89 -14.66 -11.73
N ASP A 142 -20.32 -15.92 -11.90
CA ASP A 142 -19.63 -17.08 -11.32
C ASP A 142 -18.20 -17.25 -11.85
N ARG A 143 -18.00 -17.00 -13.16
CA ARG A 143 -16.66 -17.00 -13.78
C ARG A 143 -15.76 -15.92 -13.18
N VAL A 144 -16.27 -14.70 -13.01
CA VAL A 144 -15.53 -13.59 -12.38
C VAL A 144 -15.19 -13.91 -10.94
N LEU A 145 -16.14 -14.43 -10.15
CA LEU A 145 -15.89 -14.83 -8.76
C LEU A 145 -14.83 -15.93 -8.64
N SER A 146 -14.84 -16.88 -9.58
CA SER A 146 -13.83 -17.94 -9.64
C SER A 146 -12.46 -17.36 -9.96
N ALA A 147 -12.35 -16.60 -11.05
CA ALA A 147 -11.09 -16.03 -11.52
C ALA A 147 -10.45 -15.08 -10.49
N CYS A 148 -11.28 -14.29 -9.80
CA CYS A 148 -10.82 -13.39 -8.75
C CYS A 148 -10.59 -14.10 -7.41
N GLN A 149 -10.75 -15.43 -7.31
CA GLN A 149 -10.56 -16.20 -6.08
C GLN A 149 -11.43 -15.73 -4.91
N LEU A 150 -12.67 -15.29 -5.19
CA LEU A 150 -13.63 -14.80 -4.19
C LEU A 150 -14.52 -15.91 -3.62
N LYS A 151 -14.65 -17.07 -4.28
CA LYS A 151 -15.51 -18.17 -3.81
C LYS A 151 -15.23 -18.60 -2.36
N PRO A 152 -13.97 -18.76 -1.91
CA PRO A 152 -13.67 -19.07 -0.51
C PRO A 152 -14.10 -17.96 0.44
N ASP A 153 -13.94 -16.69 0.06
CA ASP A 153 -14.37 -15.55 0.87
C ASP A 153 -15.89 -15.56 1.07
N LEU A 154 -16.65 -15.79 -0.01
CA LEU A 154 -18.11 -15.84 0.05
C LEU A 154 -18.62 -16.97 0.94
N ALA A 155 -17.95 -18.12 0.97
CA ALA A 155 -18.31 -19.23 1.83
C ALA A 155 -18.15 -18.92 3.33
N MET A 156 -17.33 -17.93 3.69
CA MET A 156 -17.14 -17.48 5.08
C MET A 156 -18.13 -16.39 5.48
N LEU A 157 -18.82 -15.76 4.52
CA LEU A 157 -19.82 -14.73 4.80
C LEU A 157 -21.18 -15.36 5.11
N PRO A 158 -21.96 -14.79 6.05
CA PRO A 158 -23.21 -15.38 6.53
C PRO A 158 -24.26 -15.56 5.42
N ASP A 159 -24.35 -14.61 4.50
CA ASP A 159 -25.31 -14.61 3.39
C ASP A 159 -24.61 -14.66 2.01
N GLY A 160 -23.37 -15.18 1.98
CA GLY A 160 -22.59 -15.25 0.74
C GLY A 160 -22.42 -13.87 0.09
N ASP A 161 -22.75 -13.77 -1.20
CA ASP A 161 -22.65 -12.53 -1.98
C ASP A 161 -23.76 -11.50 -1.68
N GLN A 162 -24.83 -11.91 -0.99
CA GLN A 162 -25.90 -11.02 -0.52
C GLN A 162 -25.57 -10.34 0.81
N THR A 163 -24.45 -10.70 1.43
CA THR A 163 -23.98 -10.07 2.67
C THR A 163 -23.78 -8.57 2.49
N GLU A 164 -24.37 -7.77 3.39
CA GLU A 164 -24.15 -6.32 3.45
C GLU A 164 -22.73 -5.98 3.93
N ILE A 165 -22.05 -5.07 3.24
CA ILE A 165 -20.70 -4.62 3.55
C ILE A 165 -20.71 -3.15 3.99
N GLY A 166 -19.97 -2.78 5.05
CA GLY A 166 -19.81 -1.38 5.48
C GLY A 166 -20.29 -1.08 6.91
N GLU A 167 -20.71 0.18 7.18
CA GLU A 167 -20.97 0.69 8.54
C GLU A 167 -21.98 -0.13 9.36
N ARG A 168 -22.95 -0.77 8.70
CA ARG A 168 -23.95 -1.66 9.31
C ARG A 168 -23.75 -3.13 8.95
N GLY A 169 -22.74 -3.44 8.15
CA GLY A 169 -22.46 -4.76 7.59
C GLY A 169 -21.13 -5.34 8.07
N ILE A 170 -20.64 -6.35 7.35
CA ILE A 170 -19.32 -6.94 7.61
C ILE A 170 -18.22 -6.05 7.01
N ASN A 171 -17.08 -5.98 7.69
CA ASN A 171 -15.87 -5.37 7.13
C ASN A 171 -15.00 -6.43 6.46
N LEU A 172 -14.63 -6.18 5.21
CA LEU A 172 -13.69 -7.01 4.46
C LEU A 172 -12.23 -6.72 4.85
N SER A 173 -11.36 -7.72 4.76
CA SER A 173 -9.90 -7.53 4.87
C SER A 173 -9.35 -6.76 3.66
N GLY A 174 -8.11 -6.24 3.76
CA GLY A 174 -7.48 -5.51 2.65
C GLY A 174 -7.42 -6.33 1.34
N GLY A 175 -6.99 -7.59 1.43
CA GLY A 175 -6.94 -8.50 0.28
C GLY A 175 -8.32 -8.82 -0.30
N GLN A 176 -9.35 -8.96 0.54
CA GLN A 176 -10.73 -9.18 0.07
C GLN A 176 -11.27 -7.95 -0.67
N LYS A 177 -11.04 -6.74 -0.13
CA LYS A 177 -11.41 -5.49 -0.81
C LYS A 177 -10.75 -5.39 -2.18
N ALA A 178 -9.45 -5.71 -2.26
CA ALA A 178 -8.71 -5.72 -3.52
C ALA A 178 -9.33 -6.68 -4.54
N ARG A 179 -9.66 -7.93 -4.13
CA ARG A 179 -10.33 -8.91 -5.00
C ARG A 179 -11.72 -8.47 -5.45
N VAL A 180 -12.52 -7.84 -4.57
CA VAL A 180 -13.84 -7.31 -4.95
C VAL A 180 -13.73 -6.15 -5.93
N SER A 181 -12.77 -5.24 -5.73
CA SER A 181 -12.48 -4.14 -6.67
C SER A 181 -12.02 -4.67 -8.03
N LEU A 182 -11.15 -5.68 -8.04
CA LEU A 182 -10.74 -6.37 -9.26
C LEU A 182 -11.93 -7.04 -9.95
N ALA A 183 -12.76 -7.79 -9.21
CA ALA A 183 -13.95 -8.45 -9.74
C ALA A 183 -14.92 -7.46 -10.41
N ARG A 184 -15.06 -6.25 -9.84
CA ARG A 184 -15.85 -5.16 -10.46
C ARG A 184 -15.31 -4.77 -11.84
N ALA A 185 -14.00 -4.59 -11.98
CA ALA A 185 -13.37 -4.31 -13.27
C ALA A 185 -13.50 -5.50 -14.25
N MET A 186 -13.29 -6.72 -13.76
CA MET A 186 -13.40 -7.95 -14.55
C MET A 186 -14.83 -8.21 -15.04
N TYR A 187 -15.86 -7.88 -14.25
CA TYR A 187 -17.25 -7.99 -14.68
C TYR A 187 -17.60 -7.02 -15.80
N ARG A 188 -16.92 -5.88 -15.89
CA ARG A 188 -17.12 -4.89 -16.97
C ARG A 188 -16.19 -5.07 -18.16
N SER A 189 -15.27 -6.04 -18.13
CA SER A 189 -14.22 -6.20 -19.13
C SER A 189 -14.73 -6.38 -20.57
N ASP A 190 -15.85 -7.09 -20.77
CA ASP A 190 -16.43 -7.31 -22.11
C ASP A 190 -16.80 -5.99 -22.81
N ALA A 191 -17.32 -5.02 -22.05
CA ALA A 191 -17.74 -3.71 -22.55
C ALA A 191 -16.61 -2.68 -22.51
N ALA A 192 -15.43 -3.03 -22.02
CA ALA A 192 -14.27 -2.17 -21.99
C ALA A 192 -13.26 -2.55 -23.08
N ASP A 193 -12.64 -1.52 -23.66
CA ASP A 193 -11.61 -1.63 -24.68
C ASP A 193 -10.20 -1.52 -24.05
N LEU A 194 -10.10 -0.88 -22.87
CA LEU A 194 -8.90 -0.76 -22.04
C LEU A 194 -9.20 -1.18 -20.60
N ILE A 195 -8.34 -2.02 -20.03
CA ILE A 195 -8.39 -2.40 -18.61
C ILE A 195 -7.17 -1.82 -17.90
N LEU A 196 -7.42 -0.98 -16.90
CA LEU A 196 -6.39 -0.38 -16.05
C LEU A 196 -6.43 -1.04 -14.67
N LEU A 197 -5.32 -1.64 -14.26
CA LEU A 197 -5.18 -2.36 -13.01
C LEU A 197 -4.05 -1.72 -12.19
N ASP A 198 -4.39 -0.85 -11.24
CA ASP A 198 -3.40 -0.14 -10.43
C ASP A 198 -3.04 -0.97 -9.18
N ASP A 199 -2.04 -1.83 -9.30
CA ASP A 199 -1.50 -2.66 -8.21
C ASP A 199 -2.53 -3.53 -7.46
N PRO A 200 -3.46 -4.24 -8.15
CA PRO A 200 -4.52 -5.01 -7.49
C PRO A 200 -4.02 -6.26 -6.75
N LEU A 201 -2.76 -6.65 -6.95
CA LEU A 201 -2.18 -7.89 -6.43
C LEU A 201 -1.34 -7.69 -5.15
N SER A 202 -0.98 -6.46 -4.78
CA SER A 202 -0.01 -6.22 -3.70
C SER A 202 -0.51 -6.61 -2.30
N ALA A 203 -1.83 -6.60 -2.08
CA ALA A 203 -2.47 -7.00 -0.82
C ALA A 203 -2.77 -8.52 -0.74
N LEU A 204 -2.41 -9.29 -1.77
CA LEU A 204 -2.67 -10.73 -1.85
C LEU A 204 -1.42 -11.50 -1.43
N ASP A 205 -1.60 -12.68 -0.85
CA ASP A 205 -0.52 -13.64 -0.70
C ASP A 205 -0.09 -14.18 -2.07
N VAL A 206 1.14 -14.71 -2.15
CA VAL A 206 1.75 -15.12 -3.43
C VAL A 206 0.93 -16.20 -4.16
N HIS A 207 0.28 -17.11 -3.44
CA HIS A 207 -0.52 -18.17 -4.07
C HIS A 207 -1.79 -17.61 -4.70
N VAL A 208 -2.53 -16.78 -3.95
CA VAL A 208 -3.73 -16.12 -4.47
C VAL A 208 -3.38 -15.14 -5.59
N ALA A 209 -2.31 -14.36 -5.45
CA ALA A 209 -1.84 -13.46 -6.49
C ALA A 209 -1.52 -14.21 -7.80
N GLY A 210 -0.84 -15.35 -7.72
CA GLY A 210 -0.54 -16.19 -8.87
C GLY A 210 -1.79 -16.81 -9.53
N ALA A 211 -2.75 -17.26 -8.72
CA ALA A 211 -4.02 -17.75 -9.25
C ALA A 211 -4.82 -16.65 -9.95
N VAL A 212 -4.95 -15.48 -9.31
CA VAL A 212 -5.64 -14.31 -9.89
C VAL A 212 -4.95 -13.83 -11.16
N PHE A 213 -3.62 -13.76 -11.18
CA PHE A 213 -2.89 -13.36 -12.40
C PHE A 213 -3.17 -14.31 -13.56
N ARG A 214 -3.08 -15.63 -13.33
CA ARG A 214 -3.33 -16.64 -14.35
C ARG A 214 -4.78 -16.67 -14.84
N GLU A 215 -5.75 -16.60 -13.93
CA GLU A 215 -7.17 -16.75 -14.27
C GLU A 215 -7.79 -15.45 -14.78
N CYS A 216 -7.47 -14.30 -14.15
CA CYS A 216 -7.98 -13.00 -14.59
C CYS A 216 -7.13 -12.42 -15.73
N VAL A 217 -5.85 -12.17 -15.48
CA VAL A 217 -5.01 -11.37 -16.41
C VAL A 217 -4.67 -12.20 -17.66
N GLN A 218 -4.17 -13.42 -17.49
CA GLN A 218 -3.82 -14.27 -18.63
C GLN A 218 -5.00 -15.05 -19.22
N GLY A 219 -6.06 -15.27 -18.44
CA GLY A 219 -7.24 -16.01 -18.86
C GLY A 219 -8.31 -15.09 -19.43
N MET A 220 -9.06 -14.43 -18.54
CA MET A 220 -10.21 -13.60 -18.93
C MET A 220 -9.84 -12.35 -19.76
N LEU A 221 -8.63 -11.80 -19.62
CA LEU A 221 -8.20 -10.58 -20.32
C LEU A 221 -7.26 -10.83 -21.52
N GLN A 222 -7.04 -12.07 -21.94
CA GLN A 222 -6.06 -12.42 -22.98
C GLN A 222 -6.19 -11.61 -24.29
N ASP A 223 -7.41 -11.25 -24.69
CA ASP A 223 -7.72 -10.55 -25.94
C ASP A 223 -8.03 -9.05 -25.73
N LYS A 224 -7.70 -8.52 -24.55
CA LYS A 224 -7.96 -7.13 -24.13
C LYS A 224 -6.66 -6.34 -24.04
N THR A 225 -6.75 -5.02 -24.16
CA THR A 225 -5.63 -4.13 -23.87
C THR A 225 -5.57 -3.90 -22.38
N VAL A 226 -4.49 -4.32 -21.74
CA VAL A 226 -4.34 -4.28 -20.28
C VAL A 226 -3.10 -3.47 -19.89
N VAL A 227 -3.28 -2.52 -18.98
CA VAL A 227 -2.17 -1.89 -18.26
C VAL A 227 -2.23 -2.35 -16.82
N LEU A 228 -1.22 -3.10 -16.40
CA LEU A 228 -1.09 -3.60 -15.04
C LEU A 228 0.08 -2.89 -14.35
N VAL A 229 -0.20 -2.09 -13.33
CA VAL A 229 0.82 -1.54 -12.46
C VAL A 229 1.18 -2.58 -11.42
N LEU A 230 2.48 -2.79 -11.19
CA LEU A 230 2.98 -3.64 -10.11
C LEU A 230 3.97 -2.86 -9.23
N ASN A 231 3.73 -2.86 -7.92
CA ASN A 231 4.72 -2.43 -6.92
C ASN A 231 5.50 -3.62 -6.32
N SER A 232 4.97 -4.82 -6.49
CA SER A 232 5.52 -6.09 -5.99
C SER A 232 5.28 -7.21 -7.01
N HIS A 233 5.72 -8.44 -6.70
CA HIS A 233 5.50 -9.61 -7.55
C HIS A 233 6.08 -9.48 -8.98
N TYR A 234 7.31 -8.96 -9.10
CA TYR A 234 8.01 -8.81 -10.39
C TYR A 234 8.27 -10.13 -11.14
N HIS A 235 8.05 -11.29 -10.50
CA HIS A 235 8.08 -12.58 -11.17
C HIS A 235 6.99 -12.72 -12.26
N PHE A 236 5.99 -11.85 -12.32
CA PHE A 236 5.02 -11.81 -13.42
C PHE A 236 5.51 -11.07 -14.68
N LEU A 237 6.61 -10.32 -14.61
CA LEU A 237 7.12 -9.55 -15.75
C LEU A 237 7.45 -10.38 -17.01
N PRO A 238 7.98 -11.62 -16.91
CA PRO A 238 8.20 -12.47 -18.09
C PRO A 238 6.93 -12.81 -18.88
N HIS A 239 5.74 -12.64 -18.28
CA HIS A 239 4.47 -12.92 -18.93
C HIS A 239 3.86 -11.70 -19.64
N ALA A 240 4.50 -10.53 -19.54
CA ALA A 240 4.05 -9.32 -20.22
C ALA A 240 4.52 -9.28 -21.67
N ASP A 241 3.68 -8.79 -22.57
CA ASP A 241 4.10 -8.46 -23.94
C ASP A 241 5.07 -7.26 -23.94
N ARG A 242 4.86 -6.35 -22.98
CA ARG A 242 5.66 -5.14 -22.82
C ARG A 242 5.78 -4.74 -21.35
N VAL A 243 6.96 -4.25 -20.97
CA VAL A 243 7.24 -3.71 -19.65
C VAL A 243 7.71 -2.26 -19.79
N VAL A 244 7.11 -1.38 -18.99
CA VAL A 244 7.44 0.04 -18.89
C VAL A 244 8.01 0.29 -17.50
N VAL A 245 9.23 0.82 -17.42
CA VAL A 245 9.92 1.15 -16.18
C VAL A 245 9.86 2.65 -15.95
N MET A 246 9.30 3.05 -14.82
CA MET A 246 9.18 4.45 -14.40
C MET A 246 10.12 4.79 -13.26
N GLU A 247 10.77 5.95 -13.35
CA GLU A 247 11.63 6.53 -12.31
C GLU A 247 11.47 8.07 -12.32
N ASP A 248 11.32 8.68 -11.14
CA ASP A 248 11.21 10.15 -10.96
C ASP A 248 10.21 10.88 -11.88
N GLY A 249 9.11 10.20 -12.21
CA GLY A 249 8.04 10.73 -13.07
C GLY A 249 8.32 10.64 -14.56
N ALA A 250 9.36 9.91 -14.99
CA ALA A 250 9.69 9.68 -16.39
C ALA A 250 9.71 8.18 -16.73
N ILE A 251 9.55 7.85 -18.02
CA ILE A 251 9.77 6.50 -18.52
C ILE A 251 11.26 6.33 -18.81
N VAL A 252 11.93 5.44 -18.08
CA VAL A 252 13.37 5.16 -18.21
C VAL A 252 13.67 3.85 -18.94
N GLY A 253 12.68 2.96 -19.05
CA GLY A 253 12.78 1.70 -19.77
C GLY A 253 11.47 1.34 -20.44
N ASP A 254 11.55 0.79 -21.64
CA ASP A 254 10.38 0.45 -22.45
C ASP A 254 10.74 -0.66 -23.43
N GLY A 255 10.14 -1.85 -23.28
CA GLY A 255 10.39 -2.97 -24.17
C GLY A 255 9.90 -4.31 -23.61
N SER A 256 10.32 -5.41 -24.24
CA SER A 256 10.09 -6.76 -23.70
C SER A 256 10.89 -6.98 -22.41
N PHE A 257 10.46 -7.90 -21.55
CA PHE A 257 11.18 -8.23 -20.32
C PHE A 257 12.66 -8.62 -20.59
N ASP A 258 12.90 -9.43 -21.62
CA ASP A 258 14.24 -9.86 -22.00
C ASP A 258 15.16 -8.72 -22.42
N SER A 259 14.62 -7.65 -23.03
CA SER A 259 15.41 -6.49 -23.43
C SER A 259 15.78 -5.55 -22.28
N ILE A 260 15.00 -5.54 -21.19
CA ILE A 260 15.20 -4.58 -20.09
C ILE A 260 15.84 -5.21 -18.84
N LYS A 261 15.78 -6.54 -18.68
CA LYS A 261 16.25 -7.23 -17.47
C LYS A 261 17.73 -6.96 -17.14
N ASP A 262 18.57 -6.83 -18.17
CA ASP A 262 20.00 -6.56 -18.01
C ASP A 262 20.27 -5.11 -17.59
N ALA A 263 19.46 -4.18 -18.08
CA ALA A 263 19.56 -2.76 -17.74
C ALA A 263 19.01 -2.44 -16.34
N PHE A 264 18.06 -3.24 -15.83
CA PHE A 264 17.42 -3.05 -14.53
C PHE A 264 17.49 -4.31 -13.64
N PRO A 265 18.68 -4.68 -13.11
CA PRO A 265 18.88 -5.92 -12.36
C PRO A 265 18.01 -6.06 -11.10
N HIS A 266 17.57 -4.93 -10.52
CA HIS A 266 16.71 -4.92 -9.34
C HIS A 266 15.34 -5.58 -9.60
N LEU A 267 14.86 -5.60 -10.85
CA LEU A 267 13.64 -6.29 -11.26
C LEU A 267 13.78 -7.83 -11.17
N MET A 268 15.00 -8.36 -11.35
CA MET A 268 15.28 -9.80 -11.28
C MET A 268 15.40 -10.30 -9.84
N SER A 269 16.05 -9.51 -8.96
CA SER A 269 16.32 -9.89 -7.56
C SER A 269 15.08 -10.22 -6.71
N SER A 270 13.91 -9.71 -7.14
CA SER A 270 12.61 -9.96 -6.50
C SER A 270 11.85 -11.14 -7.12
N SER A 271 12.27 -11.59 -8.31
CA SER A 271 11.67 -12.69 -9.06
C SER A 271 12.27 -14.03 -8.64
N ASP A 272 13.59 -14.09 -8.46
CA ASP A 272 14.32 -15.33 -8.13
C ASP A 272 14.03 -15.89 -6.72
N LYS A 273 13.44 -15.09 -5.83
CA LYS A 273 13.15 -15.50 -4.45
C LYS A 273 11.88 -16.34 -4.30
N VAL A 274 11.06 -16.47 -5.36
CA VAL A 274 9.77 -17.18 -5.30
C VAL A 274 9.90 -18.66 -5.68
N ASP A 275 10.96 -19.07 -6.40
CA ASP A 275 11.14 -20.44 -6.87
C ASP A 275 11.83 -21.39 -5.86
N ALA A 276 12.14 -20.91 -4.65
CA ALA A 276 12.64 -21.77 -3.57
C ALA A 276 11.46 -22.48 -2.86
N SER A 277 11.16 -23.69 -3.32
CA SER A 277 10.15 -24.60 -2.75
C SER A 277 10.30 -24.78 -1.22
N PRO A 278 9.22 -24.73 -0.41
CA PRO A 278 9.27 -25.23 0.96
C PRO A 278 9.06 -26.77 0.99
N PRO A 279 9.69 -27.50 1.95
CA PRO A 279 9.56 -28.94 2.05
C PRO A 279 8.16 -29.36 2.53
N THR A 280 7.68 -30.45 1.94
CA THR A 280 6.49 -31.21 2.31
C THR A 280 6.47 -31.55 3.80
N HIS A 281 5.60 -30.90 4.57
CA HIS A 281 5.16 -31.43 5.85
C HIS A 281 3.65 -31.67 5.81
N ALA A 282 3.30 -32.96 5.87
CA ALA A 282 1.96 -33.46 6.04
C ALA A 282 1.32 -32.85 7.31
N ALA A 283 0.23 -32.12 7.14
CA ALA A 283 -0.56 -31.60 8.24
C ALA A 283 -1.63 -32.63 8.64
N THR A 284 -1.40 -33.30 9.76
CA THR A 284 -2.43 -33.99 10.54
C THR A 284 -3.38 -32.96 11.11
N GLN A 285 -4.67 -33.05 10.77
CA GLN A 285 -5.73 -32.22 11.36
C GLN A 285 -5.97 -32.59 12.84
N PRO A 286 -6.16 -31.62 13.74
CA PRO A 286 -6.94 -31.85 14.95
C PRO A 286 -8.38 -31.37 14.73
N THR A 287 -9.30 -32.32 14.89
CA THR A 287 -10.75 -32.10 14.98
C THR A 287 -11.06 -31.24 16.20
N VAL A 288 -11.68 -30.07 16.00
CA VAL A 288 -12.38 -29.35 17.08
C VAL A 288 -13.76 -28.96 16.58
N SER A 289 -14.76 -29.68 17.09
CA SER A 289 -16.17 -29.31 17.02
C SER A 289 -16.44 -28.16 18.00
N ALA A 290 -16.97 -27.04 17.51
CA ALA A 290 -17.63 -26.06 18.38
C ALA A 290 -18.73 -25.33 17.61
N GLN A 291 -19.94 -25.38 18.18
CA GLN A 291 -21.11 -24.64 17.77
C GLN A 291 -20.87 -23.12 17.84
N VAL A 292 -21.43 -22.36 16.91
CA VAL A 292 -21.46 -20.89 16.98
C VAL A 292 -22.91 -20.40 16.85
N LYS A 293 -23.42 -19.86 17.96
CA LYS A 293 -24.46 -18.83 18.00
C LYS A 293 -23.81 -17.49 17.62
N GLY A 294 -24.55 -16.69 16.85
CA GLY A 294 -24.06 -15.52 16.15
C GLY A 294 -23.50 -14.37 17.00
N GLY A 295 -22.88 -13.43 16.27
CA GLY A 295 -22.45 -12.12 16.76
C GLY A 295 -21.01 -11.80 16.38
N GLU A 296 -20.87 -10.87 15.42
CA GLU A 296 -19.76 -9.90 15.32
C GLU A 296 -18.35 -10.43 14.99
N LEU A 297 -18.01 -10.46 13.70
CA LEU A 297 -16.63 -10.57 13.21
C LEU A 297 -16.07 -9.16 12.93
N MET A 298 -15.65 -8.46 14.00
CA MET A 298 -14.76 -7.31 13.87
C MET A 298 -13.31 -7.76 14.09
N THR A 299 -12.65 -8.16 13.02
CA THR A 299 -11.18 -8.14 12.95
C THR A 299 -10.75 -6.87 12.22
N LYS A 300 -10.48 -5.81 12.98
CA LYS A 300 -9.59 -4.75 12.51
C LYS A 300 -8.20 -5.38 12.36
N GLU A 301 -7.58 -5.23 11.20
CA GLU A 301 -6.16 -5.53 11.02
C GLU A 301 -5.35 -4.66 11.99
N GLU A 302 -5.02 -5.21 13.16
CA GLU A 302 -3.92 -4.70 13.96
C GLU A 302 -2.63 -4.99 13.19
N ARG A 303 -2.01 -3.94 12.66
CA ARG A 303 -0.56 -3.93 12.50
C ARG A 303 0.02 -4.31 13.87
N ARG A 304 0.58 -5.52 14.00
CA ARG A 304 1.31 -5.92 15.21
C ARG A 304 2.50 -4.99 15.41
N VAL A 305 2.29 -3.89 16.14
CA VAL A 305 3.35 -3.24 16.89
C VAL A 305 3.41 -3.99 18.22
N GLY A 306 4.33 -4.94 18.34
CA GLY A 306 4.57 -5.65 19.60
C GLY A 306 4.44 -7.17 19.52
N ASN A 307 5.55 -7.81 19.17
CA ASN A 307 6.25 -8.88 19.87
C ASN A 307 7.10 -9.58 18.82
N VAL A 308 8.32 -9.07 18.66
CA VAL A 308 9.31 -9.73 17.81
C VAL A 308 9.63 -11.06 18.48
N MET A 309 9.56 -12.15 17.72
CA MET A 309 9.79 -13.50 18.22
C MET A 309 11.19 -13.59 18.84
N PHE A 310 11.35 -14.30 19.97
CA PHE A 310 12.66 -14.49 20.62
C PHE A 310 13.73 -15.04 19.65
N ALA A 311 13.30 -15.81 18.64
CA ALA A 311 14.14 -16.30 17.55
C ALA A 311 14.82 -15.17 16.75
N THR A 312 14.14 -14.03 16.55
CA THR A 312 14.69 -12.87 15.85
C THR A 312 15.80 -12.20 16.66
N TYR A 313 15.63 -12.10 17.98
CA TYR A 313 16.69 -11.66 18.88
C TYR A 313 17.88 -12.63 18.84
N ALA A 314 17.63 -13.94 18.90
CA ALA A 314 18.67 -14.95 18.82
C ALA A 314 19.47 -14.87 17.51
N SER A 315 18.80 -14.61 16.38
CA SER A 315 19.48 -14.40 15.09
C SER A 315 20.35 -13.15 15.07
N TYR A 316 19.88 -12.04 15.65
CA TYR A 316 20.66 -10.79 15.73
C TYR A 316 21.93 -10.98 16.57
N PHE A 317 21.82 -11.66 17.71
CA PHE A 317 22.98 -11.96 18.57
C PHE A 317 23.92 -13.01 17.98
N SER A 318 23.41 -13.98 17.20
CA SER A 318 24.27 -14.96 16.51
C SER A 318 25.11 -14.36 15.39
N ALA A 319 24.65 -13.25 14.77
CA ALA A 319 25.38 -12.54 13.72
C ALA A 319 26.48 -11.60 14.27
N SER A 320 26.43 -11.25 15.55
CA SER A 320 27.37 -10.31 16.19
C SER A 320 28.77 -10.91 16.44
N GLY A 321 28.93 -12.24 16.38
CA GLY A 321 30.25 -12.90 16.45
C GLY A 321 30.87 -13.01 17.87
N TRP A 322 30.17 -12.54 18.90
CA TRP A 322 30.58 -12.64 20.31
C TRP A 322 29.78 -13.74 21.03
N ASN A 323 30.34 -14.34 22.08
CA ASN A 323 29.65 -15.37 22.85
C ASN A 323 28.38 -14.79 23.51
N GLN A 324 27.21 -15.30 23.10
CA GLN A 324 25.88 -14.78 23.44
C GLN A 324 25.67 -14.62 24.95
N TRP A 325 26.19 -15.55 25.75
CA TRP A 325 26.07 -15.50 27.22
C TRP A 325 26.87 -14.36 27.85
N LEU A 326 28.01 -13.99 27.27
CA LEU A 326 28.84 -12.89 27.79
C LEU A 326 28.17 -11.54 27.55
N VAL A 327 27.54 -11.33 26.39
CA VAL A 327 26.85 -10.08 26.07
C VAL A 327 25.64 -9.89 26.99
N VAL A 328 24.82 -10.93 27.16
CA VAL A 328 23.66 -10.88 28.06
C VAL A 328 24.10 -10.66 29.51
N ALA A 329 25.16 -11.35 29.97
CA ALA A 329 25.70 -11.14 31.32
C ALA A 329 26.25 -9.73 31.53
N ALA A 330 26.92 -9.14 30.52
CA ALA A 330 27.44 -7.78 30.59
C ALA A 330 26.31 -6.74 30.66
N ILE A 331 25.26 -6.89 29.86
CA ILE A 331 24.07 -6.01 29.89
C ILE A 331 23.36 -6.14 31.24
N ALA A 332 23.20 -7.37 31.76
CA ALA A 332 22.59 -7.60 33.06
C ALA A 332 23.41 -6.98 34.20
N ALA A 333 24.74 -7.12 34.18
CA ALA A 333 25.65 -6.52 35.15
C ALA A 333 25.63 -4.99 35.11
N ALA A 334 25.63 -4.40 33.90
CA ALA A 334 25.49 -2.95 33.75
C ALA A 334 24.14 -2.43 34.26
N TYR A 335 23.07 -3.21 34.07
CA TYR A 335 21.75 -2.87 34.57
C TYR A 335 21.66 -2.94 36.10
N THR A 336 22.19 -4.01 36.72
CA THR A 336 22.16 -4.15 38.18
C THR A 336 23.03 -3.12 38.88
N LEU A 337 24.20 -2.79 38.32
CA LEU A 337 25.08 -1.74 38.83
C LEU A 337 24.37 -0.38 38.81
N SER A 338 23.73 -0.04 37.67
CA SER A 338 22.98 1.22 37.54
C SER A 338 21.78 1.30 38.50
N GLN A 339 21.09 0.19 38.77
CA GLN A 339 19.98 0.16 39.73
C GLN A 339 20.45 0.29 41.18
N ALA A 340 21.60 -0.30 41.51
CA ALA A 340 22.20 -0.18 42.83
C ALA A 340 22.57 1.28 43.15
N ASP A 341 23.13 2.01 42.19
CA ASP A 341 23.51 3.42 42.37
C ASP A 341 22.30 4.32 42.61
N LEU A 342 21.20 4.12 41.86
CA LEU A 342 19.96 4.87 42.06
C LEU A 342 19.36 4.60 43.45
N THR A 343 19.32 3.33 43.85
CA THR A 343 18.81 2.94 45.17
C THR A 343 19.70 3.51 46.30
N MET A 344 21.02 3.61 46.08
CA MET A 344 21.95 4.20 47.02
C MET A 344 21.78 5.72 47.14
N ALA A 345 21.52 6.41 46.04
CA ALA A 345 21.23 7.85 46.04
C ALA A 345 19.94 8.15 46.82
N ASP A 346 18.89 7.35 46.62
CA ASP A 346 17.63 7.48 47.35
C ASP A 346 17.78 7.18 48.85
N TRP A 347 18.55 6.14 49.19
CA TRP A 347 18.86 5.82 50.58
C TRP A 347 19.64 6.95 51.28
N PHE A 348 20.62 7.53 50.59
CA PHE A 348 21.42 8.64 51.12
C PHE A 348 20.57 9.89 51.38
N MET A 349 19.60 10.20 50.50
CA MET A 349 18.62 11.27 50.74
C MET A 349 17.82 11.05 52.03
N GLY A 350 17.37 9.81 52.27
CA GLY A 350 16.68 9.43 53.51
C GLY A 350 17.55 9.54 54.77
N TYR A 351 18.84 9.23 54.66
CA TYR A 351 19.81 9.37 55.75
C TYR A 351 20.10 10.84 56.08
N TRP A 352 20.29 11.67 55.04
CA TRP A 352 20.57 13.11 55.18
C TRP A 352 19.39 13.84 55.83
N ALA A 353 18.16 13.52 55.43
CA ALA A 353 16.95 14.09 56.03
C ALA A 353 16.84 13.85 57.55
N LYS A 354 17.48 12.80 58.07
CA LYS A 354 17.49 12.48 59.51
C LYS A 354 18.64 13.13 60.30
N HIS A 355 19.65 13.72 59.65
CA HIS A 355 20.82 14.31 60.31
C HIS A 355 21.12 15.74 59.79
N PRO A 356 20.36 16.77 60.20
CA PRO A 356 20.41 18.11 59.60
C PRO A 356 21.59 19.01 60.06
N GLY A 357 22.72 18.43 60.48
CA GLY A 357 23.76 19.15 61.24
C GLY A 357 25.09 19.44 60.52
N ASN A 358 25.28 19.06 59.26
CA ASN A 358 26.57 19.21 58.57
C ASN A 358 26.41 19.66 57.11
N ASN A 359 26.11 20.95 56.91
CA ASN A 359 25.55 21.46 55.65
C ASN A 359 26.57 21.71 54.52
N GLY A 360 27.87 21.81 54.81
CA GLY A 360 28.89 22.12 53.80
C GLY A 360 29.42 20.89 53.04
N SER A 361 29.86 19.86 53.78
CA SER A 361 30.49 18.68 53.18
C SER A 361 29.49 17.69 52.57
N SER A 362 28.28 17.58 53.13
CA SER A 362 27.26 16.62 52.67
C SER A 362 26.66 16.97 51.31
N THR A 363 26.48 18.27 51.02
CA THR A 363 25.97 18.76 49.74
C THR A 363 26.94 18.48 48.59
N VAL A 364 28.25 18.62 48.83
CA VAL A 364 29.29 18.29 47.83
C VAL A 364 29.32 16.79 47.55
N THR A 365 29.25 15.95 48.58
CA THR A 365 29.20 14.49 48.40
C THR A 365 27.97 14.05 47.60
N TYR A 366 26.82 14.68 47.81
CA TYR A 366 25.60 14.42 47.06
C TYR A 366 25.73 14.80 45.58
N VAL A 367 26.25 15.99 45.28
CA VAL A 367 26.46 16.43 43.89
C VAL A 367 27.42 15.51 43.15
N VAL A 368 28.47 15.02 43.81
CA VAL A 368 29.42 14.06 43.23
C VAL A 368 28.76 12.69 42.97
N LEU A 369 27.96 12.18 43.91
CA LEU A 369 27.21 10.93 43.73
C LEU A 369 26.19 11.03 42.59
N ALA A 370 25.44 12.14 42.52
CA ALA A 370 24.48 12.39 41.45
C ALA A 370 25.15 12.54 40.07
N ALA A 371 26.30 13.23 40.01
CA ALA A 371 27.08 13.34 38.78
C ALA A 371 27.65 11.99 38.32
N MET A 372 28.16 11.16 39.24
CA MET A 372 28.60 9.80 38.91
C MET A 372 27.45 8.92 38.39
N ALA A 373 26.29 8.96 39.04
CA ALA A 373 25.12 8.23 38.58
C ALA A 373 24.69 8.68 37.18
N MET A 374 24.72 9.98 36.89
CA MET A 374 24.37 10.52 35.57
C MET A 374 25.35 10.06 34.48
N VAL A 375 26.66 10.05 34.76
CA VAL A 375 27.70 9.57 33.84
C VAL A 375 27.56 8.06 33.58
N LEU A 376 27.29 7.26 34.61
CA LEU A 376 27.11 5.81 34.46
C LEU A 376 25.85 5.45 33.68
N VAL A 377 24.75 6.19 33.87
CA VAL A 377 23.51 6.01 33.09
C VAL A 377 23.73 6.38 31.63
N TRP A 378 24.47 7.46 31.35
CA TRP A 378 24.84 7.85 29.99
C TRP A 378 25.78 6.82 29.34
N GLY A 379 26.79 6.35 30.09
CA GLY A 379 27.71 5.30 29.63
C GLY A 379 26.98 4.00 29.27
N ARG A 380 25.97 3.61 30.05
CA ARG A 380 25.09 2.47 29.74
C ARG A 380 24.32 2.68 28.44
N SER A 381 23.74 3.86 28.24
CA SER A 381 22.98 4.19 27.03
C SER A 381 23.88 4.17 25.79
N LEU A 382 25.11 4.66 25.91
CA LEU A 382 26.08 4.67 24.82
C LEU A 382 26.59 3.25 24.50
N PHE A 383 26.83 2.43 25.53
CA PHE A 383 27.26 1.05 25.36
C PHE A 383 26.21 0.21 24.62
N VAL A 384 24.93 0.37 24.93
CA VAL A 384 23.82 -0.32 24.23
C VAL A 384 23.62 0.17 22.79
N LEU A 385 24.04 1.40 22.46
CA LEU A 385 23.98 1.92 21.09
C LEU A 385 25.19 1.54 20.23
N LEU A 386 26.33 1.23 20.86
CA LEU A 386 27.60 0.87 20.20
C LEU A 386 27.87 -0.64 20.17
N SER A 387 27.11 -1.45 20.92
CA SER A 387 27.10 -2.91 20.85
C SER A 387 25.88 -3.40 20.08
#